data_AF-A0A517MZV7-F1
#
_entry.id   AF-A0A517MZV7-F1
#
_cell.length_a   1.000
_cell.length_b   1.000
_cell.length_c   1.000
_cell.angle_alpha   90.00
_cell.angle_beta   90.00
_cell.angle_gamma   90.00
#
_symmetry.space_group_name_H-M   'P 1'
#
loop_
_entity.id
_entity.type
_entity.pdbx_description
1 polymer ?
#
loop_
_entity_poly.entity_id
_entity_poly.type
_entity_poly.pdbx_seq_one_letter_code
_entity_poly.pdbx_strand_id
1 'polypeptide(L)'
;MSVPVIPSLSSDHLPLPESKPVLRAQWRQLVMINYEVDPEVVEPLVPAGTEIDFWEGKTYLSMVGFLFLNTRIFGLPIPWHINFEEVNLRFYVKRQGPEGWRRGVVFVRELVPRWAIAFVARKLYAEKYWSTRMSHDIRPSRKLTLDQSPASATFRWDWNRSLTY
;
A
#
# COMPACT_ATOMS: atom_id res chain seq x y z
N MET A 1 19.81 -28.27 46.01
CA MET A 1 19.57 -26.83 45.77
C MET A 1 18.51 -26.71 44.69
N SER A 2 17.29 -26.34 45.07
CA SER A 2 16.17 -26.12 44.16
C SER A 2 16.09 -24.64 43.81
N VAL A 3 16.13 -24.34 42.51
CA VAL A 3 15.91 -22.99 41.97
C VAL A 3 14.40 -22.68 42.05
N PRO A 4 13.98 -21.52 42.55
CA PRO A 4 12.55 -21.20 42.60
C PRO A 4 12.03 -20.93 41.19
N VAL A 5 10.91 -21.57 40.84
CA VAL A 5 10.14 -21.29 39.63
C VAL A 5 9.42 -19.96 39.82
N ILE A 6 9.74 -18.97 39.00
CA ILE A 6 9.02 -17.70 38.93
C ILE A 6 7.64 -17.99 38.32
N PRO A 7 6.51 -17.59 38.95
CA PRO A 7 5.20 -17.77 38.35
C PRO A 7 5.12 -17.02 37.03
N SER A 8 4.68 -17.68 35.97
CA SER A 8 4.33 -17.05 34.70
C SER A 8 3.30 -15.95 34.95
N LEU A 9 3.61 -14.72 34.55
CA LEU A 9 2.65 -13.62 34.49
C LEU A 9 1.44 -14.08 33.67
N SER A 10 0.25 -14.11 34.29
CA SER A 10 -1.00 -14.32 33.56
C SER A 10 -1.13 -13.17 32.55
N SER A 11 -1.16 -13.51 31.27
CA SER A 11 -1.52 -12.57 30.22
C SER A 11 -3.04 -12.34 30.31
N ASP A 12 -3.51 -11.65 31.34
CA ASP A 12 -4.87 -11.12 31.43
C ASP A 12 -5.01 -9.89 30.52
N HIS A 13 -4.56 -10.03 29.27
CA HIS A 13 -4.97 -9.14 28.21
C HIS A 13 -6.34 -9.61 27.75
N LEU A 14 -7.38 -8.90 28.20
CA LEU A 14 -8.72 -8.97 27.62
C LEU A 14 -8.57 -9.02 26.09
N PRO A 15 -9.19 -9.99 25.39
CA PRO A 15 -9.17 -9.97 23.93
C PRO A 15 -9.73 -8.62 23.50
N LEU A 16 -8.94 -7.87 22.73
CA LEU A 16 -9.43 -6.65 22.09
C LEU A 16 -10.74 -7.02 21.39
N PRO A 17 -11.82 -6.24 21.57
CA PRO A 17 -13.09 -6.56 20.94
C PRO A 17 -12.85 -6.84 19.46
N GLU A 18 -13.43 -7.91 18.92
CA GLU A 18 -13.31 -8.25 17.50
C GLU A 18 -13.88 -7.09 16.67
N SER A 19 -13.03 -6.11 16.38
CA SER A 19 -13.41 -4.97 15.58
C SER A 19 -13.55 -5.47 14.15
N LYS A 20 -14.74 -5.27 13.59
CA LYS A 20 -14.96 -5.62 12.18
C LYS A 20 -14.04 -4.74 11.33
N PRO A 21 -13.29 -5.31 10.38
CA PRO A 21 -12.39 -4.53 9.55
C PRO A 21 -13.19 -3.48 8.76
N VAL A 22 -12.73 -2.24 8.79
CA VAL A 22 -13.30 -1.14 8.00
C VAL A 22 -13.20 -1.46 6.51
N LEU A 23 -12.05 -1.99 6.07
CA LEU A 23 -11.78 -2.38 4.69
C LEU A 23 -11.28 -3.82 4.64
N ARG A 24 -11.87 -4.63 3.76
CA ARG A 24 -11.38 -5.97 3.41
C ARG A 24 -11.23 -6.06 1.90
N ALA A 25 -10.04 -6.41 1.43
CA ALA A 25 -9.77 -6.64 0.03
C ALA A 25 -8.66 -7.69 -0.14
N GLN A 26 -8.57 -8.25 -1.33
CA GLN A 26 -7.46 -9.12 -1.74
C GLN A 26 -6.58 -8.35 -2.71
N TRP A 27 -5.27 -8.39 -2.48
CA TRP A 27 -4.30 -7.83 -3.42
C TRP A 27 -3.75 -8.96 -4.28
N ARG A 28 -3.83 -8.80 -5.60
CA ARG A 28 -3.29 -9.77 -6.55
C ARG A 28 -2.50 -9.06 -7.65
N GLN A 29 -1.63 -9.82 -8.31
CA GLN A 29 -0.96 -9.40 -9.54
C GLN A 29 -0.10 -8.14 -9.33
N LEU A 30 0.71 -8.17 -8.27
CA LEU A 30 1.57 -7.06 -7.90
C LEU A 30 2.76 -6.94 -8.86
N VAL A 31 2.96 -5.74 -9.37
CA VAL A 31 4.11 -5.32 -10.18
C VAL A 31 4.79 -4.17 -9.46
N MET A 32 6.10 -4.27 -9.26
CA MET A 32 6.88 -3.26 -8.56
C MET A 32 8.10 -2.88 -9.39
N ILE A 33 8.28 -1.59 -9.58
CA ILE A 33 9.42 -1.01 -10.30
C ILE A 33 10.09 -0.02 -9.37
N ASN A 34 11.39 -0.16 -9.16
CA ASN A 34 12.18 0.70 -8.29
C ASN A 34 13.13 1.54 -9.14
N TYR A 35 13.08 2.85 -8.95
CA TYR A 35 13.98 3.81 -9.58
C TYR A 35 14.90 4.39 -8.51
N GLU A 36 16.20 4.29 -8.73
CA GLU A 36 17.17 5.09 -7.98
C GLU A 36 16.98 6.56 -8.35
N VAL A 37 16.87 7.42 -7.35
CA VAL A 37 16.65 8.86 -7.53
C VAL A 37 17.59 9.65 -6.65
N ASP A 38 17.89 10.88 -7.06
CA ASP A 38 18.59 11.84 -6.21
C ASP A 38 17.73 12.13 -4.96
N PRO A 39 18.31 12.07 -3.73
CA PRO A 39 17.58 12.40 -2.50
C PRO A 39 16.89 13.76 -2.54
N GLU A 40 17.47 14.76 -3.22
CA GLU A 40 16.92 16.12 -3.35
C GLU A 40 15.54 16.13 -4.02
N VAL A 41 15.21 15.10 -4.83
CA VAL A 41 13.91 14.98 -5.50
C VAL A 41 12.79 14.68 -4.51
N VAL A 42 13.07 13.92 -3.45
CA VAL A 42 12.05 13.47 -2.48
C VAL A 42 12.14 14.20 -1.14
N GLU A 43 13.26 14.86 -0.84
CA GLU A 43 13.48 15.62 0.39
C GLU A 43 12.35 16.62 0.71
N PRO A 44 11.80 17.41 -0.24
CA PRO A 44 10.69 18.33 0.03
C PRO A 44 9.38 17.63 0.41
N LEU A 45 9.27 16.33 0.19
CA LEU A 45 8.08 15.51 0.46
C LEU A 45 8.19 14.72 1.76
N VAL A 46 9.34 14.77 2.45
CA VAL A 46 9.59 14.02 3.69
C VAL A 46 8.72 14.59 4.82
N PRO A 47 7.87 13.78 5.46
CA PRO A 47 7.07 14.23 6.60
C PRO A 47 7.95 14.59 7.81
N ALA A 48 7.52 15.61 8.56
CA ALA A 48 8.19 16.02 9.78
C ALA A 48 8.34 14.85 10.78
N GLY A 49 9.54 14.72 11.36
CA GLY A 49 9.87 13.64 12.28
C GLY A 49 10.19 12.30 11.62
N THR A 50 10.41 12.30 10.30
CA THR A 50 10.94 11.16 9.54
C THR A 50 12.18 11.56 8.75
N GLU A 51 13.01 10.58 8.40
CA GLU A 51 14.22 10.73 7.59
C GLU A 51 14.11 9.83 6.36
N ILE A 52 14.77 10.18 5.26
CA ILE A 52 14.87 9.31 4.08
C ILE A 52 15.54 7.99 4.49
N ASP A 53 14.94 6.87 4.09
CA ASP A 53 15.54 5.55 4.30
C ASP A 53 16.42 5.20 3.10
N PHE A 54 17.74 5.23 3.32
CA PHE A 54 18.73 4.88 2.32
C PHE A 54 18.98 3.37 2.32
N TRP A 55 18.89 2.75 1.15
CA TRP A 55 19.31 1.37 0.94
C TRP A 55 20.66 1.38 0.22
N GLU A 56 21.72 0.89 0.87
CA GLU A 56 23.08 0.89 0.33
C GLU A 56 23.55 2.29 -0.14
N GLY A 57 23.17 3.33 0.61
CA GLY A 57 23.49 4.73 0.28
C GLY A 57 22.64 5.34 -0.84
N LYS A 58 21.65 4.62 -1.35
CA LYS A 58 20.78 5.05 -2.44
C LYS A 58 19.36 5.32 -1.98
N THR A 59 18.70 6.28 -2.62
CA THR A 59 17.28 6.57 -2.42
C THR A 59 16.46 5.98 -3.55
N TYR A 60 15.35 5.34 -3.21
CA TYR A 60 14.48 4.69 -4.20
C TYR A 60 13.07 5.29 -4.19
N LEU A 61 12.57 5.53 -5.40
CA LEU A 61 11.17 5.81 -5.69
C LEU A 61 10.57 4.56 -6.36
N SER A 62 9.53 4.01 -5.75
CA SER A 62 8.87 2.80 -6.24
C SER A 62 7.51 3.12 -6.86
N MET A 63 7.26 2.55 -8.01
CA MET A 63 5.93 2.45 -8.61
C MET A 63 5.41 1.03 -8.42
N VAL A 64 4.27 0.91 -7.74
CA VAL A 64 3.67 -0.39 -7.39
C VAL A 64 2.27 -0.46 -7.95
N GLY A 65 2.06 -1.31 -8.96
CA GLY A 65 0.76 -1.60 -9.55
C GLY A 65 0.19 -2.90 -9.02
N PHE A 66 -1.08 -2.93 -8.66
CA PHE A 66 -1.75 -4.15 -8.20
C PHE A 66 -3.26 -4.08 -8.39
N LEU A 67 -3.91 -5.24 -8.28
CA LEU A 67 -5.37 -5.34 -8.29
C LEU A 67 -5.93 -5.46 -6.88
N PHE A 68 -6.85 -4.57 -6.55
CA PHE A 68 -7.82 -4.78 -5.48
C PHE A 68 -8.94 -5.69 -6.00
N LEU A 69 -9.19 -6.79 -5.30
CA LEU A 69 -10.28 -7.71 -5.59
C LEU A 69 -11.15 -7.91 -4.34
N ASN A 70 -12.45 -8.15 -4.57
CA ASN A 70 -13.42 -8.46 -3.51
C ASN A 70 -13.47 -7.39 -2.41
N THR A 71 -13.31 -6.11 -2.79
CA THR A 71 -13.28 -4.99 -1.86
C THR A 71 -14.63 -4.83 -1.16
N ARG A 72 -14.59 -4.78 0.17
CA ARG A 72 -15.74 -4.58 1.05
C ARG A 72 -15.42 -3.51 2.09
N ILE A 73 -16.34 -2.56 2.27
CA ILE A 73 -16.28 -1.56 3.34
C ILE A 73 -17.34 -1.92 4.39
N PHE A 74 -16.94 -2.05 5.65
CA PHE A 74 -17.78 -2.56 6.74
C PHE A 74 -18.52 -3.87 6.39
N GLY A 75 -17.90 -4.73 5.59
CA GLY A 75 -18.44 -6.01 5.15
C GLY A 75 -19.38 -5.98 3.94
N LEU A 76 -19.73 -4.79 3.42
CA LEU A 76 -20.61 -4.63 2.25
C LEU A 76 -19.79 -4.42 0.97
N PRO A 77 -20.12 -5.11 -0.15
CA PRO A 77 -19.53 -4.81 -1.44
C PRO A 77 -20.07 -3.46 -1.94
N ILE A 78 -19.19 -2.60 -2.43
CA ILE A 78 -19.60 -1.33 -3.03
C ILE A 78 -19.85 -1.59 -4.53
N PRO A 79 -21.08 -1.42 -5.04
CA PRO A 79 -21.36 -1.59 -6.45
C PRO A 79 -20.37 -0.80 -7.30
N TRP A 80 -19.86 -1.43 -8.35
CA TRP A 80 -18.89 -0.85 -9.29
C TRP A 80 -17.47 -0.61 -8.73
N HIS A 81 -17.19 -0.88 -7.45
CA HIS A 81 -15.90 -0.63 -6.80
C HIS A 81 -15.35 -1.88 -6.08
N ILE A 82 -15.82 -3.06 -6.48
CA ILE A 82 -15.43 -4.35 -5.90
C ILE A 82 -14.02 -4.73 -6.36
N ASN A 83 -13.75 -4.54 -7.65
CA ASN A 83 -12.48 -4.87 -8.29
C ASN A 83 -11.95 -3.66 -9.05
N PHE A 84 -10.69 -3.28 -8.84
CA PHE A 84 -10.06 -2.14 -9.50
C PHE A 84 -8.53 -2.23 -9.46
N GLU A 85 -7.87 -1.51 -10.36
CA GLU A 85 -6.43 -1.29 -10.39
C GLU A 85 -6.01 -0.17 -9.44
N GLU A 86 -4.85 -0.32 -8.81
CA GLU A 86 -4.21 0.75 -8.07
C GLU A 86 -2.73 0.82 -8.43
N VAL A 87 -2.21 2.04 -8.61
CA VAL A 87 -0.78 2.29 -8.82
C VAL A 87 -0.29 3.32 -7.82
N ASN A 88 0.68 2.93 -7.00
CA ASN A 88 1.22 3.75 -5.92
C ASN A 88 2.63 4.19 -6.26
N LEU A 89 2.83 5.50 -6.29
CA LEU A 89 4.15 6.11 -6.36
C LEU A 89 4.59 6.48 -4.94
N ARG A 90 5.64 5.83 -4.45
CA ARG A 90 6.06 5.95 -3.05
C ARG A 90 7.57 5.93 -2.89
N PHE A 91 8.07 6.56 -1.83
CA PHE A 91 9.46 6.45 -1.40
C PHE A 91 9.52 6.01 0.07
N TYR A 92 10.74 5.74 0.56
CA TYR A 92 10.96 5.11 1.86
C TYR A 92 11.48 6.10 2.88
N VAL A 93 10.94 6.01 4.09
CA VAL A 93 11.36 6.82 5.23
C VAL A 93 11.56 5.94 6.46
N LYS A 94 12.30 6.46 7.43
CA LYS A 94 12.47 5.86 8.74
C LYS A 94 12.28 6.90 9.82
N ARG A 95 11.94 6.44 11.02
CA ARG A 95 11.81 7.28 12.21
C ARG A 95 12.39 6.55 13.41
N GLN A 96 13.14 7.28 14.22
CA GLN A 96 13.57 6.77 15.52
C GLN A 96 12.44 6.94 16.54
N GLY A 97 12.02 5.82 17.12
CA GLY A 97 11.05 5.78 18.23
C GLY A 97 11.66 5.19 19.50
N PRO A 98 10.87 5.08 20.59
CA PRO A 98 11.33 4.53 21.87
C PRO A 98 11.89 3.10 21.77
N GLU A 99 11.39 2.32 20.83
CA GLU A 99 11.76 0.92 20.57
C GLU A 99 12.82 0.77 19.46
N GLY A 100 13.39 1.90 18.98
CA GLY A 100 14.38 1.92 17.91
C GLY A 100 13.83 2.42 16.57
N TRP A 101 14.52 2.06 15.48
CA TRP A 101 14.18 2.51 14.13
C TRP A 101 12.95 1.80 13.58
N ARG A 102 11.98 2.58 13.11
CA ARG A 102 10.78 2.11 12.40
C ARG A 102 10.84 2.60 10.96
N ARG A 103 10.56 1.71 10.00
CA ARG A 103 10.51 2.03 8.57
C ARG A 103 9.07 2.26 8.12
N GLY A 104 8.92 3.12 7.13
CA GLY A 104 7.64 3.49 6.54
C GLY A 104 7.79 3.85 5.07
N VAL A 105 6.65 4.11 4.44
CA VAL A 105 6.59 4.61 3.07
C VAL A 105 5.81 5.90 3.05
N VAL A 106 6.17 6.79 2.14
CA VAL A 106 5.44 8.02 1.87
C VAL A 106 4.85 7.90 0.48
N PHE A 107 3.52 7.97 0.39
CA PHE A 107 2.81 7.98 -0.87
C PHE A 107 2.87 9.39 -1.50
N VAL A 108 3.63 9.50 -2.59
CA VAL A 108 3.71 10.73 -3.39
C VAL A 108 2.40 10.93 -4.14
N ARG A 109 1.90 9.85 -4.76
CA ARG A 109 0.64 9.78 -5.51
C ARG A 109 0.10 8.36 -5.47
N GLU A 110 -1.21 8.24 -5.43
CA GLU A 110 -1.94 6.98 -5.58
C GLU A 110 -2.95 7.14 -6.71
N LEU A 111 -2.83 6.32 -7.74
CA LEU A 111 -3.66 6.37 -8.94
C LEU A 111 -4.72 5.28 -8.85
N VAL A 112 -5.98 5.68 -8.98
CA VAL A 112 -7.12 4.75 -9.01
C VAL A 112 -8.11 5.08 -10.14
N PRO A 113 -8.80 4.08 -10.72
CA PRO A 113 -9.73 4.29 -11.83
C PRO A 113 -10.96 5.13 -11.43
N ARG A 114 -11.31 5.17 -10.14
CA ARG A 114 -12.61 5.66 -9.69
C ARG A 114 -12.49 6.74 -8.62
N TRP A 115 -13.06 7.90 -8.92
CA TRP A 115 -13.06 9.09 -8.07
C TRP A 115 -13.68 8.88 -6.69
N ALA A 116 -14.67 7.97 -6.57
CA ALA A 116 -15.32 7.68 -5.29
C ALA A 116 -14.38 6.97 -4.29
N ILE A 117 -13.46 6.13 -4.78
CA ILE A 117 -12.41 5.51 -3.95
C ILE A 117 -11.42 6.59 -3.52
N ALA A 118 -10.98 7.43 -4.46
CA ALA A 118 -10.11 8.56 -4.16
C ALA A 118 -10.74 9.54 -3.16
N PHE A 119 -12.07 9.70 -3.13
CA PHE A 119 -12.78 10.55 -2.19
C PHE A 119 -12.85 9.93 -0.78
N VAL A 120 -13.16 8.64 -0.68
CA VAL A 120 -13.19 7.91 0.61
C VAL A 120 -11.79 7.83 1.21
N ALA A 121 -10.76 7.55 0.41
CA ALA A 121 -9.38 7.49 0.87
C ALA A 121 -8.86 8.87 1.32
N ARG A 122 -9.17 9.95 0.57
CA ARG A 122 -8.88 11.33 1.01
C ARG A 122 -9.56 11.68 2.33
N LYS A 123 -10.81 11.25 2.53
CA LYS A 123 -11.61 11.51 3.75
C LYS A 123 -11.14 10.71 4.97
N LEU A 124 -10.61 9.50 4.78
CA LEU A 124 -10.24 8.60 5.88
C LEU A 124 -8.74 8.57 6.18
N TYR A 125 -7.87 8.74 5.17
CA TYR A 125 -6.43 8.51 5.27
C TYR A 125 -5.57 9.74 4.94
N ALA A 126 -6.17 10.88 4.53
CA ALA A 126 -5.48 12.12 4.14
C ALA A 126 -4.43 11.96 3.01
N GLU A 127 -4.54 10.91 2.21
CA GLU A 127 -3.59 10.54 1.16
C GLU A 127 -3.88 11.25 -0.18
N LYS A 128 -2.83 11.48 -0.98
CA LYS A 128 -2.87 12.23 -2.25
C LYS A 128 -3.37 11.37 -3.42
N TYR A 129 -4.62 10.90 -3.33
CA TYR A 129 -5.25 10.09 -4.36
C TYR A 129 -5.65 10.91 -5.60
N TRP A 130 -5.29 10.41 -6.78
CA TRP A 130 -5.66 10.96 -8.07
C TRP A 130 -6.47 9.95 -8.87
N SER A 131 -7.60 10.38 -9.43
CA SER A 131 -8.40 9.51 -10.29
C SER A 131 -8.02 9.70 -11.76
N THR A 132 -7.67 8.61 -12.43
CA THR A 132 -7.42 8.60 -13.88
C THR A 132 -8.08 7.39 -14.53
N ARG A 133 -8.29 7.39 -15.84
CA ARG A 133 -8.75 6.17 -16.53
C ARG A 133 -7.65 5.13 -16.48
N MET A 134 -7.97 3.94 -16.00
CA MET A 134 -7.04 2.82 -15.89
C MET A 134 -7.64 1.56 -16.50
N SER A 135 -6.78 0.69 -17.03
CA SER A 135 -7.14 -0.66 -17.45
C SER A 135 -5.98 -1.62 -17.21
N HIS A 136 -6.28 -2.91 -17.10
CA HIS A 136 -5.27 -3.95 -17.01
C HIS A 136 -5.50 -5.06 -18.05
N ASP A 137 -4.42 -5.74 -18.44
CA ASP A 137 -4.45 -7.00 -19.20
C ASP A 137 -3.60 -8.03 -18.45
N ILE A 138 -4.24 -9.09 -17.98
CA ILE A 138 -3.55 -10.21 -17.31
C ILE A 138 -3.60 -11.40 -18.23
N ARG A 139 -2.42 -11.84 -18.66
CA ARG A 139 -2.28 -13.06 -19.46
C ARG A 139 -1.94 -14.22 -18.54
N PRO A 140 -2.81 -15.24 -18.43
CA PRO A 140 -2.54 -16.39 -17.58
C PRO A 140 -1.31 -17.15 -18.09
N SER A 141 -0.57 -17.75 -17.17
CA SER A 141 0.48 -18.69 -17.55
C SER A 141 -0.17 -19.97 -18.11
N ARG A 142 0.44 -20.56 -19.14
CA ARG A 142 -0.08 -21.76 -19.80
C ARG A 142 -0.11 -23.00 -18.90
N LYS A 143 0.49 -22.94 -17.71
CA LYS A 143 0.58 -24.05 -16.76
C LYS A 143 -0.60 -23.98 -15.79
N LEU A 144 -1.46 -25.01 -15.84
CA LEU A 144 -2.59 -25.26 -14.94
C LEU A 144 -2.07 -25.66 -13.56
N THR A 145 -1.59 -24.70 -12.77
CA THR A 145 -1.44 -24.86 -11.33
C THR A 145 -2.01 -23.65 -10.62
N LEU A 146 -2.78 -23.89 -9.56
CA LEU A 146 -3.66 -22.93 -8.87
C LEU A 146 -2.93 -21.74 -8.20
N ASP A 147 -1.60 -21.69 -8.29
CA ASP A 147 -0.73 -20.85 -7.46
C ASP A 147 0.43 -20.22 -8.26
N GLN A 148 0.20 -19.75 -9.49
CA GLN A 148 1.27 -19.05 -10.22
C GLN A 148 0.88 -17.65 -10.71
N SER A 149 1.85 -16.75 -10.53
CA SER A 149 1.98 -15.45 -11.16
C SER A 149 1.60 -15.51 -12.64
N PRO A 150 1.02 -14.43 -13.18
CA PRO A 150 0.60 -14.40 -14.58
C PRO A 150 1.81 -14.51 -15.50
N ALA A 151 1.61 -14.96 -16.74
CA ALA A 151 2.67 -14.85 -17.75
C ALA A 151 3.04 -13.38 -18.01
N SER A 152 2.06 -12.49 -17.92
CA SER A 152 2.28 -11.05 -17.91
C SER A 152 1.11 -10.33 -17.25
N ALA A 153 1.39 -9.26 -16.50
CA ALA A 153 0.40 -8.27 -16.11
C ALA A 153 0.77 -6.93 -16.73
N THR A 154 -0.16 -6.32 -17.44
CA THR A 154 -0.01 -4.98 -18.00
C THR A 154 -0.98 -4.05 -17.32
N PHE A 155 -0.51 -2.92 -16.81
CA PHE A 155 -1.33 -1.83 -16.29
C PHE A 155 -1.19 -0.63 -17.23
N ARG A 156 -2.31 -0.01 -17.59
CA ARG A 156 -2.36 1.19 -18.45
C ARG A 156 -3.16 2.26 -17.75
N TRP A 157 -2.71 3.50 -17.85
CA TRP A 157 -3.46 4.65 -17.37
C TRP A 157 -3.23 5.88 -18.25
N ASP A 158 -4.23 6.74 -18.31
CA ASP A 158 -4.12 8.00 -19.04
C ASP A 158 -3.36 9.02 -18.18
N TRP A 159 -2.37 9.69 -18.77
CA TRP A 159 -1.70 10.83 -18.16
C TRP A 159 -2.23 12.12 -18.76
N ASN A 160 -3.36 12.62 -18.23
CA ASN A 160 -3.89 13.92 -18.64
C ASN A 160 -3.47 14.98 -17.64
N ARG A 161 -2.64 15.96 -18.06
CA ARG A 161 -2.13 17.06 -17.22
C ARG A 161 -3.21 18.06 -16.74
N SER A 162 -4.49 17.81 -17.06
CA SER A 162 -5.52 18.87 -17.16
C SER A 162 -6.56 18.92 -16.03
N LEU A 163 -6.43 18.15 -14.95
CA LEU A 163 -7.41 18.20 -13.85
C LEU A 163 -6.82 18.84 -12.59
N THR A 164 -6.73 20.17 -12.64
CA THR A 164 -6.64 21.00 -11.44
C THR A 164 -7.97 20.90 -10.69
N TYR A 165 -7.96 20.41 -9.45
CA TYR A 165 -9.03 20.59 -8.48
C TYR A 165 -8.46 21.23 -7.22
#